data_AF-A0A2V9D8E6-F1
#
_entry.id   AF-A0A2V9D8E6-F1
#
_cell.length_a   1.000
_cell.length_b   1.000
_cell.length_c   1.000
_cell.angle_alpha   90.00
_cell.angle_beta   90.00
_cell.angle_gamma   90.00
#
_symmetry.space_group_name_H-M   'P 1'
#
loop_
_entity.id
_entity.type
_entity.pdbx_description
1 polymer ?
#
loop_
_entity_poly.entity_id
_entity_poly.type
_entity_poly.pdbx_seq_one_letter_code
_entity_poly.pdbx_strand_id
1 'polypeptide(L)' 'MGSEETAGEIRLWRAVVVRAIEDWTSGPLRQKRQAEQYIFNDNRDFASVCESAGLNADDLRARLSRIRGRHLHQQEAIAA' A
#
# COMPACT_ATOMS: atom_id res chain seq x y z
N MET A 1 23.47 16.20 15.28
CA MET A 1 22.84 14.87 15.49
C MET A 1 21.43 14.98 14.94
N GLY A 2 21.10 14.40 13.78
CA GLY A 2 19.76 14.59 13.18
C GLY A 2 19.48 13.78 11.91
N SER A 3 20.52 13.25 11.26
CA SER A 3 20.36 12.47 10.02
C SER A 3 19.95 11.01 10.26
N GLU A 4 20.38 10.40 11.38
CA GLU A 4 20.12 8.98 11.66
C GLU A 4 18.71 8.71 12.21
N GLU A 5 18.19 9.61 13.06
CA GLU A 5 16.83 9.53 13.61
C GLU A 5 15.79 9.63 12.49
N THR A 6 15.96 10.62 11.61
CA THR A 6 15.13 10.82 10.41
C THR A 6 15.19 9.61 9.47
N ALA A 7 16.36 9.00 9.29
CA ALA A 7 16.51 7.80 8.45
C ALA A 7 15.84 6.56 9.07
N GLY A 8 15.86 6.44 10.40
CA GLY A 8 15.16 5.38 11.13
C GLY A 8 13.64 5.49 11.00
N GLU A 9 13.12 6.70 11.17
CA GLU A 9 11.69 7.00 11.04
C GLU A 9 11.19 6.74 9.60
N ILE A 10 11.90 7.24 8.58
CA ILE A 10 11.53 6.96 7.18
C ILE A 10 11.51 5.46 6.89
N ARG A 11 12.46 4.69 7.43
CA ARG A 11 12.47 3.22 7.26
C ARG A 11 11.27 2.56 7.93
N LEU A 12 10.87 3.04 9.11
CA LEU A 12 9.69 2.54 9.81
C LEU A 12 8.42 2.77 8.97
N TRP A 13 8.22 4.00 8.48
CA TRP A 13 7.06 4.32 7.66
C TRP A 13 7.04 3.56 6.33
N ARG A 14 8.21 3.35 5.72
CA ARG A 14 8.33 2.46 4.54
C ARG A 14 7.91 1.03 4.85
N ALA A 15 8.29 0.50 6.02
CA ALA A 15 7.86 -0.85 6.44
C ALA A 15 6.33 -0.93 6.61
N VAL A 16 5.70 0.13 7.13
CA VAL A 16 4.22 0.21 7.22
C VAL A 16 3.59 0.18 5.83
N VAL A 17 4.11 0.95 4.87
CA VAL A 17 3.61 0.95 3.48
C VAL A 17 3.78 -0.42 2.82
N VAL A 18 4.95 -1.04 2.96
CA VAL A 18 5.22 -2.39 2.44
C VAL A 18 4.22 -3.38 3.04
N ARG A 19 4.00 -3.32 4.35
CA ARG A 19 3.08 -4.23 5.03
C ARG A 19 1.64 -4.08 4.54
N ALA A 20 1.17 -2.85 4.34
CA ALA A 20 -0.16 -2.60 3.79
C ALA A 20 -0.33 -3.21 2.38
N ILE A 21 0.70 -3.11 1.54
CA ILE A 21 0.71 -3.71 0.19
C ILE A 21 0.73 -5.24 0.26
N GLU A 22 1.51 -5.83 1.18
CA GLU A 22 1.53 -7.28 1.42
C GLU A 22 0.17 -7.80 1.89
N ASP A 23 -0.46 -7.12 2.85
CA ASP A 23 -1.78 -7.49 3.36
C ASP A 23 -2.84 -7.39 2.24
N TRP A 24 -2.73 -6.41 1.34
CA TRP A 24 -3.59 -6.28 0.15
C TRP A 24 -3.35 -7.37 -0.90
N THR A 25 -2.10 -7.72 -1.19
CA THR A 25 -1.75 -8.66 -2.26
C THR A 25 -1.88 -10.12 -1.85
N SER A 26 -1.52 -10.45 -0.61
CA SER A 26 -1.30 -11.82 -0.15
C SER A 26 -2.04 -12.17 1.15
N GLY A 27 -2.68 -11.20 1.81
CA GLY A 27 -3.40 -11.45 3.06
C GLY A 27 -4.63 -12.35 2.92
N PRO A 28 -5.18 -12.88 4.04
CA PRO A 28 -6.51 -13.45 4.09
C PRO A 28 -7.57 -12.46 3.60
N LEU A 29 -8.71 -12.95 3.07
CA LEU A 29 -9.74 -12.13 2.42
C LEU A 29 -10.17 -10.89 3.23
N ARG A 30 -10.29 -11.01 4.56
CA ARG A 30 -10.64 -9.88 5.43
C ARG A 30 -9.55 -8.81 5.46
N GLN A 31 -8.29 -9.22 5.59
CA GLN A 31 -7.15 -8.30 5.61
C GLN A 31 -6.96 -7.62 4.24
N LYS A 32 -7.15 -8.36 3.14
CA LYS A 32 -7.14 -7.78 1.79
C LYS A 32 -8.14 -6.65 1.62
N ARG A 33 -9.38 -6.85 2.08
CA ARG A 33 -10.44 -5.82 2.00
C ARG A 33 -10.11 -4.61 2.85
N GLN A 34 -9.59 -4.81 4.07
CA GLN A 34 -9.18 -3.71 4.95
C GLN A 34 -8.02 -2.92 4.35
N ALA A 35 -7.00 -3.62 3.82
CA ALA A 35 -5.87 -3.00 3.16
C ALA A 35 -6.29 -2.28 1.86
N GLU A 36 -7.22 -2.85 1.08
CA GLU A 36 -7.78 -2.19 -0.10
C GLU A 36 -8.51 -0.89 0.28
N GLN A 37 -9.33 -0.92 1.34
CA GLN A 37 -9.99 0.28 1.85
C GLN A 37 -8.98 1.33 2.31
N TYR A 38 -7.96 0.93 3.07
CA TYR A 38 -6.90 1.83 3.54
C TYR A 38 -6.12 2.46 2.38
N ILE A 39 -5.68 1.65 1.40
CA ILE A 39 -4.82 2.13 0.30
C ILE A 39 -5.60 3.02 -0.68
N PHE A 40 -6.82 2.64 -1.05
CA PHE A 40 -7.54 3.27 -2.17
C PHE A 40 -8.71 4.17 -1.75
N ASN A 41 -9.28 3.98 -0.56
CA ASN A 41 -10.52 4.66 -0.15
C ASN A 41 -10.32 5.62 1.03
N ASP A 42 -9.37 5.34 1.92
CA ASP A 42 -8.94 6.26 2.96
C ASP A 42 -7.84 7.19 2.43
N ASN A 43 -8.26 8.35 1.93
CA ASN A 43 -7.32 9.22 1.25
C ASN A 43 -6.31 9.86 2.21
N ARG A 44 -6.72 10.19 3.45
CA ARG A 44 -5.91 11.01 4.37
C ARG A 44 -4.85 10.19 5.10
N ASP A 45 -5.22 9.05 5.66
CA ASP A 45 -4.31 8.30 6.52
C ASP A 45 -3.19 7.64 5.70
N PHE A 46 -3.53 7.09 4.53
CA PHE A 46 -2.53 6.53 3.62
C PHE A 46 -1.61 7.60 3.02
N ALA A 47 -2.14 8.78 2.69
CA ALA A 47 -1.32 9.86 2.15
C ALA A 47 -0.29 10.36 3.19
N SER A 48 -0.72 10.54 4.45
CA SER A 48 0.18 10.95 5.53
C SER A 48 1.28 9.91 5.78
N VAL A 49 0.95 8.61 5.78
CA VAL A 49 1.96 7.55 5.93
C VAL A 49 2.94 7.51 4.75
N CYS A 50 2.46 7.74 3.52
CA CYS A 50 3.33 7.84 2.36
C CYS A 50 4.28 9.04 2.46
N GLU A 51 3.78 10.21 2.88
CA GLU A 51 4.59 11.40 3.08
C GLU A 51 5.71 11.16 4.11
N SER A 52 5.37 10.58 5.27
CA SER A 52 6.36 10.21 6.30
C SER A 52 7.35 9.13 5.84
N ALA A 53 6.99 8.32 4.84
CA ALA A 53 7.86 7.34 4.19
C ALA A 53 8.74 7.94 3.06
N GLY A 54 8.56 9.22 2.73
CA GLY A 54 9.19 9.88 1.59
C GLY A 54 8.69 9.35 0.24
N LEU A 55 7.41 9.01 0.16
CA LEU A 55 6.73 8.45 -1.01
C LEU A 55 5.58 9.37 -1.45
N ASN A 56 5.34 9.43 -2.76
CA ASN A 56 4.15 10.06 -3.31
C ASN A 56 2.98 9.06 -3.33
N ALA A 57 1.91 9.36 -2.60
CA ALA A 57 0.74 8.49 -2.47
C ALA A 57 0.00 8.26 -3.79
N ASP A 58 -0.13 9.29 -4.63
CA ASP A 58 -0.85 9.22 -5.91
C ASP A 58 -0.08 8.37 -6.93
N ASP A 59 1.24 8.55 -7.02
CA ASP A 59 2.10 7.71 -7.86
C ASP A 59 2.05 6.25 -7.43
N LEU A 60 2.07 6.00 -6.12
CA LEU A 60 2.00 4.65 -5.58
C LEU A 60 0.63 4.01 -5.87
N ARG A 61 -0.47 4.73 -5.62
CA ARG A 61 -1.82 4.28 -5.97
C ARG A 61 -1.95 4.00 -7.46
N ALA A 62 -1.48 4.89 -8.32
CA ALA A 62 -1.54 4.70 -9.77
C ALA A 62 -0.83 3.41 -10.20
N ARG A 63 0.32 3.09 -9.59
CA ARG A 63 1.04 1.82 -9.83
C ARG A 63 0.27 0.62 -9.31
N LEU A 64 -0.29 0.69 -8.09
CA LEU A 64 -1.06 -0.39 -7.48
C LEU A 64 -2.39 -0.65 -8.23
N SER A 65 -3.08 0.38 -8.70
CA SER A 65 -4.30 0.24 -9.52
C SER A 65 -4.05 -0.54 -10.82
N ARG A 66 -2.88 -0.35 -11.45
CA ARG A 66 -2.49 -1.15 -12.64
C ARG A 66 -2.27 -2.62 -12.28
N ILE A 67 -1.73 -2.90 -11.09
CA ILE A 67 -1.58 -4.27 -10.59
C ILE A 67 -2.95 -4.88 -10.29
N ARG A 68 -3.86 -4.12 -9.65
CA ARG A 68 -5.24 -4.53 -9.36
C ARG A 68 -5.99 -4.96 -10.60
N GLY A 69 -5.94 -4.16 -11.67
CA GLY A 69 -6.61 -4.47 -12.93
C GLY A 69 -6.13 -5.79 -13.56
N ARG A 70 -4.84 -6.12 -13.42
CA ARG A 70 -4.30 -7.42 -13.86
C ARG A 70 -4.74 -8.57 -12.97
N HIS A 71 -4.77 -8.35 -11.66
CA HIS A 71 -5.15 -9.37 -10.69
C HIS A 71 -6.63 -9.77 -10.78
N LEU A 72 -7.52 -8.81 -11.05
CA LEU A 72 -8.94 -9.07 -11.27
C LEU A 72 -9.17 -9.93 -12.53
N HIS A 73 -8.56 -9.55 -13.66
CA HIS A 73 -8.62 -10.35 -14.88
C HIS A 73 -8.08 -11.78 -14.69
N GLN A 74 -7.05 -11.97 -13.87
CA GLN A 74 -6.51 -13.30 -13.60
C GLN A 74 -7.42 -14.13 -12.68
N GLN A 75 -8.11 -13.53 -11.70
CA GLN A 75 -9.02 -14.25 -10.82
C GLN A 75 -10.32 -14.66 -11.52
N GLU A 76 -10.84 -13.83 -12.44
CA GLU A 76 -12.02 -14.18 -13.26
C GLU A 76 -11.73 -15.35 -14.21
N ALA A 77 -10.52 -15.41 -14.77
CA ALA A 77 -10.12 -16.49 -15.68
C ALA A 77 -9.91 -17.85 -15.01
N ILE A 78 -9.68 -17.90 -13.68
CA ILE A 78 -9.50 -19.15 -12.93
C ILE A 78 -10.83 -19.65 -12.34
N ALA A 79 -11.83 -18.76 -12.22
CA ALA A 79 -13.16 -19.08 -11.71
C ALA A 79 -14.18 -19.45 -12.80
N ALA A 80 -13.79 -19.38 -14.08
CA ALA A 80 -14.58 -19.75 -15.26
C ALA A 80 -14.15 -21.10 -15.83
#